data_AF-A0A286ITG5-F1
#
_entry.id   AF-A0A286ITG5-F1
#
_cell.length_a   1.000
_cell.length_b   1.000
_cell.length_c   1.000
_cell.angle_alpha   90.00
_cell.angle_beta   90.00
_cell.angle_gamma   90.00
#
_symmetry.space_group_name_H-M   'P 1'
#
loop_
_entity.id
_entity.type
_entity.pdbx_description
1 polymer ?
#
loop_
_entity_poly.entity_id
_entity_poly.type
_entity_poly.pdbx_seq_one_letter_code
_entity_poly.pdbx_strand_id
1 'polypeptide(L)'
;MKNNMYYYDTVTEALKDLENRGYTTDFEILRDKECLVCNKTSAQLSPRDFEIDETYRFEGDSDPGDEMIVFAISSRKNNLKGTVVNAYGMYADASSSKIVELLLNKAVKVKPIKRNEFLKPISREHHHGLLLSWKIRTGIKKEIAPERIKKYTDWFWEENLKDHFEIEEKYIFPILGNEHPMVKKALSQHRRLKRLFEYSDKVDKYLSLIEEELESHIRFEERTLFNEIQNVANKEQLQLLADNHTEHKFEDNLTDPFWG
;
A
#
# COMPACT_ATOMS: atom_id res chain seq x y z
N MET A 1 24.93 -8.59 7.65
CA MET A 1 23.96 -9.19 8.57
C MET A 1 22.65 -9.32 7.82
N LYS A 2 21.98 -10.48 7.88
CA LYS A 2 20.73 -10.69 7.15
C LYS A 2 19.69 -9.72 7.70
N ASN A 3 19.17 -8.83 6.84
CA ASN A 3 17.96 -8.07 7.15
C ASN A 3 16.83 -9.10 7.12
N ASN A 4 16.43 -9.63 8.28
CA ASN A 4 15.19 -10.39 8.34
C ASN A 4 14.07 -9.40 8.11
N MET A 5 13.37 -9.56 6.97
CA MET A 5 12.22 -8.74 6.63
C MET A 5 11.00 -9.41 7.27
N TYR A 6 10.50 -8.84 8.36
CA TYR A 6 9.29 -9.29 9.02
C TYR A 6 8.07 -8.68 8.34
N TYR A 7 6.96 -9.42 8.29
CA TYR A 7 5.69 -8.97 7.74
C TYR A 7 4.61 -9.19 8.80
N TYR A 8 3.76 -8.19 8.98
CA TYR A 8 2.68 -8.20 9.98
C TYR A 8 1.40 -7.70 9.32
N ASP A 9 0.28 -8.31 9.69
CA ASP A 9 -1.03 -7.93 9.14
C ASP A 9 -1.59 -6.72 9.90
N THR A 10 -1.24 -6.55 11.18
CA THR A 10 -1.75 -5.44 12.01
C THR A 10 -0.66 -4.70 12.80
N VAL A 11 -0.93 -3.45 13.17
CA VAL A 11 -0.07 -2.64 14.07
C VAL A 11 0.18 -3.38 15.38
N THR A 12 -0.88 -3.99 15.95
CA THR A 12 -0.82 -4.72 17.22
C THR A 12 0.13 -5.91 17.16
N GLU A 13 0.11 -6.68 16.07
CA GLU A 13 1.03 -7.80 15.86
C GLU A 13 2.47 -7.33 15.79
N ALA A 14 2.73 -6.26 15.03
CA ALA A 14 4.07 -5.70 14.87
C ALA A 14 4.62 -5.17 16.20
N LEU A 15 3.83 -4.41 16.96
CA LEU A 15 4.23 -3.89 18.26
C LEU A 15 4.55 -5.02 19.25
N LYS A 16 3.73 -6.07 19.27
CA LYS A 16 3.94 -7.23 20.15
C LYS A 16 5.20 -8.01 19.81
N ASP A 17 5.47 -8.23 18.53
CA ASP A 17 6.70 -8.90 18.10
C ASP A 17 7.94 -8.02 18.38
N LEU A 18 7.87 -6.72 18.10
CA LEU A 18 8.93 -5.77 18.41
C LEU A 18 9.23 -5.71 19.93
N GLU A 19 8.21 -5.73 20.78
CA GLU A 19 8.36 -5.81 22.23
C GLU A 19 9.12 -7.09 22.63
N ASN A 20 8.73 -8.24 22.09
CA ASN A 20 9.42 -9.52 22.32
C ASN A 20 10.89 -9.49 21.85
N ARG A 21 11.20 -8.64 20.86
CA ARG A 21 12.56 -8.43 20.32
C ARG A 21 13.34 -7.32 21.05
N GLY A 22 12.77 -6.77 22.14
CA GLY A 22 13.44 -5.83 23.04
C GLY A 22 13.14 -4.36 22.79
N TYR A 23 12.24 -4.01 21.85
CA TYR A 23 11.75 -2.65 21.65
C TYR A 23 10.65 -2.34 22.67
N THR A 24 11.04 -2.11 23.91
CA THR A 24 10.14 -2.05 25.08
C THR A 24 9.71 -0.64 25.48
N THR A 25 10.31 0.39 24.87
CA THR A 25 10.01 1.79 25.17
C THR A 25 8.99 2.34 24.19
N ASP A 26 7.91 2.91 24.69
CA ASP A 26 6.97 3.66 23.85
C ASP A 26 7.41 5.13 23.75
N PHE A 27 7.60 5.60 22.51
CA PHE A 27 8.04 6.95 22.21
C PHE A 27 6.93 7.72 21.48
N GLU A 28 6.59 8.87 22.02
CA GLU A 28 5.58 9.77 21.48
C GLU A 28 6.23 10.96 20.76
N ILE A 29 5.52 11.49 19.77
CA ILE A 29 5.84 12.73 19.09
C ILE A 29 5.02 13.85 19.72
N LEU A 30 5.68 14.86 20.28
CA LEU A 30 5.02 16.05 20.81
C LEU A 30 5.13 17.20 19.81
N ARG A 31 4.01 17.82 19.45
CA ARG A 31 3.93 18.87 18.40
C ARG A 31 4.91 20.03 18.62
N ASP A 32 5.12 20.43 19.88
CA ASP A 32 5.95 21.57 20.24
C ASP A 32 7.42 21.21 20.53
N LYS A 33 7.83 19.95 20.30
CA LYS A 33 9.20 19.50 20.58
C LYS A 33 9.81 18.79 19.38
N GLU A 34 11.05 19.16 19.08
CA GLU A 34 11.86 18.49 18.05
C GLU A 34 12.59 17.25 18.60
N CYS A 35 11.94 16.47 19.48
CA CYS A 35 12.48 15.24 20.06
C CYS A 35 11.37 14.20 20.30
N LEU A 36 11.76 12.92 20.32
CA LEU A 36 10.90 11.83 20.77
C LEU A 36 10.90 11.79 22.28
N VAL A 37 9.73 11.58 22.88
CA VAL A 37 9.58 11.58 24.34
C VAL A 37 9.04 10.25 24.81
N CYS A 38 9.68 9.67 25.82
CA CYS A 38 9.10 8.56 26.57
C CYS A 38 8.57 9.08 27.90
N ASN A 39 7.25 9.09 28.08
CA ASN A 39 6.61 9.59 29.30
C ASN A 39 6.93 8.74 30.54
N LYS A 40 7.18 7.43 30.37
CA LYS A 40 7.51 6.52 31.49
C LYS A 40 8.90 6.74 32.06
N THR A 41 9.88 7.03 31.20
CA THR A 41 11.30 7.15 31.60
C THR A 41 11.78 8.59 31.64
N SER A 42 10.95 9.56 31.24
CA SER A 42 11.33 10.96 30.98
C SER A 42 12.47 11.10 29.95
N ALA A 43 12.80 10.05 29.21
CA ALA A 43 13.83 10.08 28.19
C ALA A 43 13.38 10.94 27.00
N GLN A 44 14.32 11.73 26.48
CA GLN A 44 14.12 12.54 25.29
C GLN A 44 15.21 12.19 24.27
N LEU A 45 14.80 11.87 23.04
CA LEU A 45 15.73 11.55 21.96
C LEU A 45 15.59 12.59 20.84
N SER A 46 16.63 13.39 20.67
CA SER A 46 16.73 14.30 19.52
C SER A 46 17.02 13.48 18.25
N PRO A 47 16.84 14.02 17.03
CA PRO A 47 17.07 13.29 15.77
C PRO A 47 18.47 12.69 15.56
N ARG A 48 19.47 13.16 16.33
CA ARG A 48 20.85 12.65 16.34
C ARG A 48 21.09 11.55 17.38
N ASP A 49 20.16 11.39 18.33
CA ASP A 49 20.28 10.50 19.48
C ASP A 49 19.67 9.11 19.23
N PHE A 50 19.04 8.91 18.06
CA PHE A 50 18.45 7.64 17.68
C PHE A 50 18.70 7.30 16.21
N GLU A 51 18.54 6.02 15.91
CA GLU A 51 18.44 5.49 14.56
C GLU A 51 17.16 4.68 14.39
N ILE A 52 16.70 4.60 13.14
CA ILE A 52 15.55 3.79 12.76
C ILE A 52 16.11 2.44 12.35
N ASP A 53 15.77 1.43 13.13
CA ASP A 53 16.18 0.05 12.90
C ASP A 53 15.26 -0.58 11.85
N GLU A 54 13.94 -0.41 12.01
CA GLU A 54 12.91 -1.01 11.17
C GLU A 54 11.73 -0.05 10.95
N THR A 55 10.98 -0.26 9.87
CA THR A 55 9.80 0.54 9.53
C THR A 55 8.72 -0.35 8.96
N TYR A 56 7.53 -0.27 9.55
CA TYR A 56 6.35 -1.02 9.13
C TYR A 56 5.23 -0.05 8.81
N ARG A 57 4.57 -0.29 7.69
CA ARG A 57 3.50 0.56 7.15
C ARG A 57 2.23 -0.28 7.10
N PHE A 58 1.19 0.21 7.74
CA PHE A 58 -0.12 -0.40 7.84
C PHE A 58 -1.13 0.54 7.20
N GLU A 59 -2.06 0.00 6.43
CA GLU A 59 -3.30 0.70 6.10
C GLU A 59 -4.42 0.13 6.98
N GLY A 60 -5.25 0.99 7.56
CA GLY A 60 -6.34 0.58 8.42
C GLY A 60 -7.49 -0.08 7.65
N ASP A 61 -8.19 -1.01 8.30
CA ASP A 61 -9.42 -1.66 7.80
C ASP A 61 -10.67 -0.75 7.91
N SER A 62 -10.56 0.44 8.52
CA SER A 62 -11.71 1.22 9.02
C SER A 62 -11.94 2.55 8.29
N ASP A 63 -10.87 3.18 7.83
CA ASP A 63 -10.90 4.39 7.01
C ASP A 63 -9.59 4.44 6.20
N PRO A 64 -9.64 4.64 4.88
CA PRO A 64 -8.46 4.87 4.05
C PRO A 64 -7.63 6.14 4.41
N GLY A 65 -8.07 6.93 5.40
CA GLY A 65 -7.25 7.94 6.08
C GLY A 65 -6.37 7.41 7.22
N ASP A 66 -6.57 6.17 7.67
CA ASP A 66 -5.88 5.56 8.82
C ASP A 66 -4.64 4.76 8.39
N GLU A 67 -3.79 5.32 7.52
CA GLU A 67 -2.48 4.72 7.29
C GLU A 67 -1.59 4.98 8.52
N MET A 68 -1.06 3.91 9.13
CA MET A 68 -0.25 3.94 10.34
C MET A 68 1.15 3.43 10.07
N ILE A 69 2.16 4.20 10.46
CA ILE A 69 3.57 3.83 10.34
C ILE A 69 4.13 3.57 11.74
N VAL A 70 4.75 2.40 11.90
CA VAL A 70 5.47 2.01 13.10
C VAL A 70 6.96 2.06 12.79
N PHE A 71 7.70 2.83 13.57
CA PHE A 71 9.16 2.86 13.54
C PHE A 71 9.69 2.10 14.74
N ALA A 72 10.54 1.10 14.53
CA ALA A 72 11.38 0.55 15.58
C ALA A 72 12.68 1.36 15.61
N ILE A 73 13.04 1.90 16.77
CA ILE A 73 14.20 2.77 16.93
C ILE A 73 15.13 2.29 18.04
N SER A 74 16.40 2.61 17.89
CA SER A 74 17.41 2.42 18.93
C SER A 74 18.10 3.75 19.27
N SER A 75 18.31 3.97 20.56
CA SER A 75 19.05 5.11 21.09
C SER A 75 20.54 4.87 20.95
N ARG A 76 21.25 5.89 20.46
CA ARG A 76 22.71 5.90 20.31
C ARG A 76 23.45 6.19 21.62
N LYS A 77 22.74 6.70 22.64
CA LYS A 77 23.36 7.16 23.89
C LYS A 77 23.13 6.20 25.05
N ASN A 78 21.96 5.56 25.12
CA ASN A 78 21.49 4.94 26.37
C ASN A 78 21.06 3.48 26.23
N ASN A 79 21.42 2.78 25.13
CA ASN A 79 20.97 1.41 24.80
C ASN A 79 19.43 1.21 24.88
N LEU A 80 18.66 2.29 24.85
CA LEU A 80 17.20 2.25 24.84
C LEU A 80 16.70 1.83 23.47
N LYS A 81 15.72 0.94 23.43
CA LYS A 81 15.01 0.54 22.21
C LYS A 81 13.52 0.73 22.40
N GLY A 82 12.84 1.14 21.34
CA GLY A 82 11.42 1.43 21.42
C GLY A 82 10.73 1.61 20.10
N THR A 83 9.45 1.91 20.16
CA THR A 83 8.58 2.11 19.01
C THR A 83 8.04 3.54 18.97
N VAL A 84 7.88 4.06 17.76
CA VAL A 84 7.13 5.30 17.50
C VAL A 84 6.00 4.92 16.55
N VAL A 85 4.77 5.29 16.89
CA VAL A 85 3.61 5.09 16.03
C VAL A 85 3.12 6.46 15.55
N ASN A 86 2.89 6.60 14.25
CA ASN A 86 2.39 7.83 13.67
C ASN A 86 1.39 7.56 12.55
N ALA A 87 0.40 8.42 12.37
CA ALA A 87 -0.42 8.41 11.17
C ALA A 87 0.41 8.94 9.97
N TYR A 88 0.24 8.37 8.78
CA TYR A 88 0.84 8.83 7.53
C TYR A 88 -0.18 8.81 6.38
N GLY A 89 0.18 9.33 5.21
CA GLY A 89 -0.68 9.30 4.01
C GLY A 89 -1.27 10.65 3.62
N MET A 90 -2.22 10.63 2.67
CA MET A 90 -2.83 11.83 2.09
C MET A 90 -3.68 12.65 3.09
N TYR A 91 -4.02 12.06 4.24
CA TYR A 91 -4.87 12.66 5.27
C TYR A 91 -4.21 12.73 6.65
N ALA A 92 -3.04 12.13 6.83
CA ALA A 92 -2.20 12.51 7.95
C ALA A 92 -1.87 13.98 7.76
N ASP A 93 -1.95 14.76 8.83
CA ASP A 93 -1.50 16.13 8.93
C ASP A 93 0.01 16.19 8.61
N ALA A 94 0.32 16.04 7.32
CA ALA A 94 1.65 15.92 6.79
C ALA A 94 2.26 17.30 6.95
N SER A 95 3.11 17.45 7.97
CA SER A 95 4.10 18.51 8.21
C SER A 95 3.95 19.41 9.45
N SER A 96 3.19 19.06 10.50
CA SER A 96 3.16 19.95 11.67
C SER A 96 4.42 19.90 12.57
N SER A 97 5.34 18.92 12.42
CA SER A 97 6.64 18.94 13.14
C SER A 97 7.84 18.42 12.32
N LYS A 98 9.01 19.07 12.50
CA LYS A 98 10.26 18.68 11.83
C LYS A 98 10.71 17.25 12.15
N ILE A 99 10.33 16.72 13.31
CA ILE A 99 10.70 15.35 13.69
C ILE A 99 9.94 14.31 12.89
N VAL A 100 8.66 14.56 12.54
CA VAL A 100 7.89 13.70 11.65
C VAL A 100 8.51 13.69 10.25
N GLU A 101 8.86 14.86 9.72
CA GLU A 101 9.55 14.97 8.42
C GLU A 101 10.87 14.17 8.42
N LEU A 102 11.66 14.28 9.48
CA LEU A 102 12.91 13.52 9.63
C LEU A 102 12.68 12.01 9.70
N LEU A 103 11.67 11.56 10.44
CA LEU A 103 11.29 10.14 10.53
C LEU A 103 10.87 9.61 9.16
N LEU A 104 9.99 10.32 8.45
CA LEU A 104 9.52 9.94 7.12
C LEU A 104 10.67 9.94 6.10
N ASN A 105 11.50 10.98 6.06
CA ASN A 105 12.66 11.04 5.16
C ASN A 105 13.68 9.93 5.43
N LYS A 106 13.89 9.53 6.69
CA LYS A 106 14.76 8.41 7.04
C LYS A 106 14.12 7.06 6.70
N ALA A 107 12.81 6.88 6.90
CA ALA A 107 12.08 5.66 6.52
C ALA A 107 11.95 5.48 5.00
N VAL A 108 11.82 6.57 4.23
CA VAL A 108 11.80 6.51 2.76
C VAL A 108 13.15 6.04 2.19
N LYS A 109 14.24 6.03 3.00
CA LYS A 109 15.49 5.36 2.61
C LYS A 109 15.43 3.83 2.66
N VAL A 110 14.33 3.21 3.11
CA VAL A 110 14.04 1.81 2.77
C VAL A 110 14.03 1.74 1.25
N LYS A 111 14.99 1.00 0.68
CA LYS A 111 15.22 1.02 -0.76
C LYS A 111 13.90 0.73 -1.49
N PRO A 112 13.51 1.58 -2.46
CA PRO A 112 12.37 1.30 -3.31
C PRO A 112 12.47 -0.13 -3.85
N ILE A 113 11.34 -0.84 -3.86
CA ILE A 113 11.28 -2.16 -4.48
C ILE A 113 11.76 -1.99 -5.93
N LYS A 114 12.90 -2.59 -6.25
CA LYS A 114 13.45 -2.51 -7.60
C LYS A 114 12.69 -3.51 -8.46
N ARG A 115 11.61 -3.04 -9.08
CA ARG A 115 10.80 -3.85 -10.00
C ARG A 115 11.61 -4.20 -11.25
N ASN A 116 11.49 -5.45 -11.68
CA ASN A 116 12.03 -5.91 -12.96
C ASN A 116 11.43 -5.09 -14.12
N GLU A 117 12.24 -4.71 -15.12
CA GLU A 117 11.80 -3.88 -16.26
C GLU A 117 10.52 -4.40 -16.93
N PHE A 118 10.36 -5.72 -17.05
CA PHE A 118 9.21 -6.34 -17.70
C PHE A 118 7.91 -6.26 -16.90
N LEU A 119 7.99 -6.10 -15.57
CA LEU A 119 6.83 -5.92 -14.72
C LEU A 119 6.49 -4.45 -14.48
N LYS A 120 7.37 -3.51 -14.87
CA LYS A 120 7.12 -2.08 -14.68
C LYS A 120 5.85 -1.57 -15.39
N PRO A 121 5.53 -1.97 -16.64
CA PRO A 121 4.30 -1.54 -17.28
C PRO A 121 3.05 -1.90 -16.47
N ILE A 122 2.96 -3.16 -16.03
CA ILE A 122 1.87 -3.67 -15.19
C ILE A 122 1.82 -2.93 -13.85
N SER A 123 2.97 -2.75 -13.19
CA SER A 123 3.06 -1.95 -11.96
C SER A 123 2.68 -0.47 -12.15
N ARG A 124 2.75 0.09 -13.36
CA ARG A 124 2.25 1.46 -13.63
C ARG A 124 0.74 1.48 -13.76
N GLU A 125 0.13 0.44 -14.34
CA GLU A 125 -1.33 0.33 -14.42
C GLU A 125 -1.98 0.27 -13.03
N HIS A 126 -1.30 -0.33 -12.06
CA HIS A 126 -1.67 -0.26 -10.64
C HIS A 126 -1.79 1.17 -10.10
N HIS A 127 -1.01 2.13 -10.59
CA HIS A 127 -1.18 3.54 -10.21
C HIS A 127 -2.57 4.07 -10.61
N HIS A 128 -3.08 3.65 -11.77
CA HIS A 128 -4.42 4.04 -12.23
C HIS A 128 -5.52 3.35 -11.41
N GLY A 129 -5.33 2.09 -11.01
CA GLY A 129 -6.27 1.39 -10.11
C GLY A 129 -6.34 2.04 -8.71
N LEU A 130 -5.20 2.47 -8.17
CA LEU A 130 -5.17 3.27 -6.93
C LEU A 130 -5.83 4.64 -7.12
N LEU A 131 -5.62 5.28 -8.28
CA LEU A 131 -6.29 6.54 -8.61
C LEU A 131 -7.81 6.37 -8.70
N LEU A 132 -8.32 5.27 -9.27
CA LEU A 132 -9.74 4.95 -9.25
C LEU A 132 -10.26 4.84 -7.81
N SER A 133 -9.57 4.09 -6.96
CA SER A 133 -9.95 3.90 -5.54
C SER A 133 -10.06 5.25 -4.82
N TRP A 134 -9.06 6.12 -5.02
CA TRP A 134 -9.09 7.50 -4.52
C TRP A 134 -10.27 8.33 -5.08
N LYS A 135 -10.58 8.21 -6.38
CA LYS A 135 -11.70 8.94 -7.00
C LYS A 135 -13.02 8.50 -6.38
N ILE A 136 -13.28 7.20 -6.27
CA ILE A 136 -14.50 6.65 -5.67
C ILE A 136 -14.70 7.21 -4.25
N ARG A 137 -13.67 7.10 -3.42
CA ARG A 137 -13.65 7.61 -2.04
C ARG A 137 -13.91 9.12 -1.98
N THR A 138 -13.29 9.88 -2.88
CA THR A 138 -13.51 11.33 -2.99
C THR A 138 -14.96 11.66 -3.36
N GLY A 139 -15.53 10.91 -4.30
CA GLY A 139 -16.94 11.05 -4.68
C GLY A 139 -17.89 10.75 -3.52
N ILE A 140 -17.66 9.66 -2.79
CA ILE A 140 -18.45 9.29 -1.59
C ILE A 140 -18.37 10.40 -0.54
N LYS A 141 -17.16 10.87 -0.22
CA LYS A 141 -16.93 11.94 0.77
C LYS A 141 -17.60 13.27 0.40
N LYS A 142 -17.70 13.56 -0.90
CA LYS A 142 -18.39 14.74 -1.43
C LYS A 142 -19.89 14.54 -1.61
N GLU A 143 -20.44 13.41 -1.14
CA GLU A 143 -21.85 13.04 -1.27
C GLU A 143 -22.35 13.08 -2.73
N ILE A 144 -21.47 12.72 -3.67
CA ILE A 144 -21.82 12.63 -5.09
C ILE A 144 -22.77 11.45 -5.29
N ALA A 145 -23.79 11.64 -6.14
CA ALA A 145 -24.74 10.58 -6.50
C ALA A 145 -24.00 9.27 -6.89
N PRO A 146 -24.29 8.12 -6.23
CA PRO A 146 -23.59 6.86 -6.47
C PRO A 146 -23.55 6.45 -7.94
N GLU A 147 -24.63 6.69 -8.68
CA GLU A 147 -24.75 6.36 -10.10
C GLU A 147 -23.74 7.14 -10.97
N ARG A 148 -23.41 8.37 -10.57
CA ARG A 148 -22.41 9.21 -11.27
C ARG A 148 -21.00 8.65 -11.07
N ILE A 149 -20.68 8.23 -9.85
CA ILE A 149 -19.40 7.56 -9.53
C ILE A 149 -19.32 6.21 -10.26
N LYS A 150 -20.41 5.43 -10.24
CA LYS A 150 -20.51 4.12 -10.91
C LYS A 150 -20.28 4.22 -12.41
N LYS A 151 -20.84 5.24 -13.08
CA LYS A 151 -20.62 5.45 -14.51
C LYS A 151 -19.12 5.57 -14.88
N TYR A 152 -18.34 6.30 -14.07
CA TYR A 152 -16.89 6.39 -14.28
C TYR A 152 -16.19 5.08 -13.93
N THR A 153 -16.62 4.43 -12.85
CA THR A 153 -16.07 3.15 -12.38
C THR A 153 -16.27 2.05 -13.42
N ASP A 154 -17.41 2.03 -14.11
CA ASP A 154 -17.73 1.08 -15.19
C ASP A 154 -16.92 1.34 -16.45
N TRP A 155 -16.75 2.61 -16.80
CA TRP A 155 -15.84 2.99 -17.87
C TRP A 155 -14.41 2.54 -17.57
N PHE A 156 -13.91 2.76 -16.35
CA PHE A 156 -12.56 2.36 -15.97
C PHE A 156 -12.40 0.83 -16.00
N TRP A 157 -13.42 0.10 -15.56
CA TRP A 157 -13.45 -1.36 -15.61
C TRP A 157 -13.28 -1.89 -17.03
N GLU A 158 -14.12 -1.42 -17.97
CA GLU A 158 -14.11 -1.93 -19.34
C GLU A 158 -12.89 -1.48 -20.15
N GLU A 159 -12.40 -0.26 -19.94
CA GLU A 159 -11.31 0.29 -20.76
C GLU A 159 -9.91 0.04 -20.20
N ASN A 160 -9.79 -0.42 -18.94
CA ASN A 160 -8.48 -0.57 -18.28
C ASN A 160 -8.37 -1.84 -17.43
N LEU A 161 -9.17 -1.95 -16.36
CA LEU A 161 -8.89 -2.94 -15.31
C LEU A 161 -9.13 -4.39 -15.76
N LYS A 162 -10.10 -4.60 -16.65
CA LYS A 162 -10.45 -5.92 -17.17
C LYS A 162 -9.30 -6.53 -17.99
N ASP A 163 -8.76 -5.78 -18.94
CA ASP A 163 -7.63 -6.21 -19.77
C ASP A 163 -6.37 -6.43 -18.92
N HIS A 164 -6.14 -5.56 -17.93
CA HIS A 164 -5.06 -5.71 -16.96
C HIS A 164 -5.13 -7.08 -16.24
N PHE A 165 -6.27 -7.44 -15.66
CA PHE A 165 -6.45 -8.74 -15.01
C PHE A 165 -6.25 -9.92 -15.98
N GLU A 166 -6.74 -9.81 -17.22
CA GLU A 166 -6.55 -10.88 -18.21
C GLU A 166 -5.07 -11.12 -18.53
N ILE A 167 -4.26 -10.06 -18.60
CA ILE A 167 -2.81 -10.17 -18.82
C ILE A 167 -2.14 -10.86 -17.62
N GLU A 168 -2.50 -10.48 -16.40
CA GLU A 168 -1.93 -11.07 -15.20
C GLU A 168 -2.24 -12.55 -15.08
N GLU A 169 -3.51 -12.91 -15.25
CA GLU A 169 -3.97 -14.30 -15.17
C GLU A 169 -3.33 -15.19 -16.23
N LYS A 170 -3.08 -14.66 -17.42
CA LYS A 170 -2.59 -15.43 -18.57
C LYS A 170 -1.07 -15.51 -18.64
N TYR A 171 -0.36 -14.46 -18.24
CA TYR A 171 1.08 -14.34 -18.48
C TYR A 171 1.92 -14.14 -17.23
N ILE A 172 1.37 -13.59 -16.15
CA ILE A 172 2.13 -13.24 -14.94
C ILE A 172 1.98 -14.31 -13.87
N PHE A 173 0.75 -14.61 -13.44
CA PHE A 173 0.50 -15.60 -12.39
C PHE A 173 1.02 -17.00 -12.72
N PRO A 174 0.94 -17.50 -13.97
CA PRO A 174 1.47 -18.83 -14.31
C PRO A 174 2.98 -18.97 -14.09
N ILE A 175 3.73 -17.87 -14.00
CA ILE A 175 5.17 -17.88 -13.72
C ILE A 175 5.47 -18.52 -12.35
N LEU A 176 4.64 -18.21 -11.35
CA LEU A 176 4.75 -18.79 -10.01
C LEU A 176 4.03 -20.15 -9.91
N GLY A 177 3.18 -20.46 -10.88
CA GLY A 177 2.38 -21.67 -10.99
C GLY A 177 0.95 -21.49 -10.49
N ASN A 178 -0.03 -21.97 -11.26
CA ASN A 178 -1.46 -21.77 -11.01
C ASN A 178 -1.95 -22.36 -9.68
N GLU A 179 -1.25 -23.37 -9.16
CA GLU A 179 -1.59 -24.00 -7.89
C GLU A 179 -1.01 -23.27 -6.67
N HIS A 180 -0.15 -22.27 -6.88
CA HIS A 180 0.50 -21.54 -5.80
C HIS A 180 -0.54 -20.78 -4.93
N PRO A 181 -0.44 -20.82 -3.58
CA PRO A 181 -1.43 -20.19 -2.70
C PRO A 181 -1.66 -18.70 -2.99
N MET A 182 -0.60 -17.97 -3.31
CA MET A 182 -0.68 -16.54 -3.63
C MET A 182 -1.37 -16.27 -4.97
N VAL A 183 -1.18 -17.15 -5.97
CA VAL A 183 -1.89 -17.06 -7.26
C VAL A 183 -3.37 -17.36 -7.07
N LYS A 184 -3.71 -18.40 -6.29
CA LYS A 184 -5.11 -18.70 -5.93
C LYS A 184 -5.77 -17.53 -5.19
N LYS A 185 -5.04 -16.84 -4.32
CA LYS A 185 -5.51 -15.62 -3.65
C LYS A 185 -5.80 -14.50 -4.65
N ALA A 186 -4.86 -14.16 -5.53
CA ALA A 186 -5.04 -13.13 -6.56
C ALA A 186 -6.25 -13.44 -7.45
N LEU A 187 -6.34 -14.65 -7.99
CA LEU A 187 -7.49 -15.10 -8.80
C LEU A 187 -8.82 -15.03 -8.04
N SER A 188 -8.80 -15.30 -6.73
CA SER A 188 -10.00 -15.14 -5.90
C SER A 188 -10.39 -13.68 -5.72
N GLN A 189 -9.42 -12.78 -5.57
CA GLN A 189 -9.65 -11.33 -5.50
C GLN A 189 -10.18 -10.80 -6.83
N HIS A 190 -9.60 -11.20 -7.98
CA HIS A 190 -10.11 -10.86 -9.31
C HIS A 190 -11.57 -11.25 -9.50
N ARG A 191 -11.94 -12.49 -9.15
CA ARG A 191 -13.34 -12.95 -9.23
C ARG A 191 -14.28 -12.17 -8.31
N ARG A 192 -13.79 -11.65 -7.18
CA ARG A 192 -14.60 -10.83 -6.28
C ARG A 192 -14.77 -9.42 -6.85
N LEU A 193 -13.68 -8.78 -7.26
CA LEU A 193 -13.69 -7.47 -7.92
C LEU A 193 -14.57 -7.47 -9.16
N LYS A 194 -14.38 -8.43 -10.08
CA LYS A 194 -15.21 -8.57 -11.28
C LYS A 194 -16.71 -8.56 -10.97
N ARG A 195 -17.15 -9.33 -9.96
CA ARG A 195 -18.56 -9.33 -9.54
C ARG A 195 -19.01 -7.98 -9.01
N LEU A 196 -18.17 -7.27 -8.24
CA LEU A 196 -18.52 -5.96 -7.70
C LEU A 196 -18.71 -4.91 -8.81
N PHE A 197 -17.85 -4.93 -9.83
CA PHE A 197 -17.99 -4.04 -10.98
C PHE A 197 -19.23 -4.37 -11.82
N GLU A 198 -19.53 -5.66 -12.02
CA GLU A 198 -20.66 -6.12 -12.85
C GLU A 198 -22.04 -5.96 -12.17
N TYR A 199 -22.12 -5.84 -10.84
CA TYR A 199 -23.40 -5.65 -10.17
C TYR A 199 -23.94 -4.21 -10.30
N SER A 200 -25.26 -4.11 -10.48
CA SER A 200 -25.99 -2.83 -10.68
C SER A 200 -26.93 -2.44 -9.52
N ASP A 201 -27.25 -3.34 -8.61
CA ASP A 201 -28.05 -3.06 -7.41
C ASP A 201 -27.17 -2.56 -6.25
N LYS A 202 -27.68 -1.74 -5.32
CA LYS A 202 -26.93 -1.28 -4.12
C LYS A 202 -25.55 -0.66 -4.44
N VAL A 203 -25.56 0.27 -5.38
CA VAL A 203 -24.36 0.91 -5.95
C VAL A 203 -23.47 1.54 -4.88
N ASP A 204 -24.06 2.22 -3.90
CA ASP A 204 -23.38 2.85 -2.75
C ASP A 204 -22.49 1.86 -1.99
N LYS A 205 -23.05 0.69 -1.66
CA LYS A 205 -22.32 -0.37 -0.95
C LYS A 205 -21.19 -0.94 -1.80
N TYR A 206 -21.43 -1.17 -3.09
CA TYR A 206 -20.42 -1.78 -3.96
C TYR A 206 -19.28 -0.84 -4.31
N LEU A 207 -19.53 0.46 -4.44
CA LEU A 207 -18.46 1.44 -4.61
C LEU A 207 -17.48 1.43 -3.45
N SER A 208 -17.99 1.37 -2.21
CA SER A 208 -17.14 1.27 -1.01
C SER A 208 -16.33 -0.04 -0.98
N LEU A 209 -16.92 -1.15 -1.42
CA LEU A 209 -16.19 -2.43 -1.50
C LEU A 209 -15.16 -2.45 -2.63
N ILE A 210 -15.45 -1.82 -3.78
CA ILE A 210 -14.52 -1.78 -4.92
C ILE A 210 -13.23 -1.06 -4.53
N GLU A 211 -13.32 0.11 -3.91
CA GLU A 211 -12.13 0.91 -3.58
C GLU A 211 -11.23 0.22 -2.55
N GLU A 212 -11.83 -0.38 -1.51
CA GLU A 212 -11.11 -1.12 -0.47
C GLU A 212 -10.44 -2.38 -1.04
N GLU A 213 -11.19 -3.18 -1.81
CA GLU A 213 -10.70 -4.45 -2.31
C GLU A 213 -9.66 -4.29 -3.42
N LEU A 214 -9.83 -3.29 -4.29
CA LEU A 214 -8.89 -3.02 -5.37
C LEU A 214 -7.56 -2.52 -4.81
N GLU A 215 -7.60 -1.60 -3.85
CA GLU A 215 -6.40 -1.12 -3.17
C GLU A 215 -5.68 -2.25 -2.44
N SER A 216 -6.41 -3.06 -1.66
CA SER A 216 -5.85 -4.23 -0.95
C SER A 216 -5.21 -5.24 -1.91
N HIS A 217 -5.87 -5.51 -3.03
CA HIS A 217 -5.37 -6.40 -4.07
C HIS A 217 -4.07 -5.88 -4.70
N ILE A 218 -4.06 -4.64 -5.19
CA ILE A 218 -2.87 -4.01 -5.81
C ILE A 218 -1.68 -4.01 -4.83
N ARG A 219 -1.93 -3.71 -3.55
CA ARG A 219 -0.88 -3.70 -2.53
C ARG A 219 -0.32 -5.09 -2.28
N PHE A 220 -1.18 -6.11 -2.21
CA PHE A 220 -0.74 -7.50 -2.10
C PHE A 220 0.13 -7.90 -3.29
N GLU A 221 -0.24 -7.49 -4.50
CA GLU A 221 0.53 -7.85 -5.68
C GLU A 221 1.89 -7.17 -5.71
N GLU A 222 1.92 -5.86 -5.53
CA GLU A 222 3.15 -5.09 -5.57
C GLU A 222 4.13 -5.49 -4.45
N ARG A 223 3.62 -5.70 -3.24
CA ARG A 223 4.48 -5.90 -2.07
C ARG A 223 4.84 -7.36 -1.84
N THR A 224 4.05 -8.30 -2.37
CA THR A 224 4.22 -9.73 -2.10
C THR A 224 4.29 -10.53 -3.39
N LEU A 225 3.24 -10.56 -4.21
CA LEU A 225 3.17 -11.48 -5.36
C LEU A 225 4.23 -11.21 -6.43
N PHE A 226 4.37 -9.97 -6.87
CA PHE A 226 5.32 -9.61 -7.93
C PHE A 226 6.76 -9.76 -7.47
N ASN A 227 7.02 -9.65 -6.15
CA ASN A 227 8.33 -9.93 -5.58
C ASN A 227 8.70 -11.42 -5.66
N GLU A 228 7.74 -12.31 -5.39
CA GLU A 228 7.96 -13.75 -5.56
C GLU A 228 8.09 -14.13 -7.04
N ILE A 229 7.23 -13.57 -7.89
CA ILE A 229 7.28 -13.80 -9.34
C ILE A 229 8.63 -13.38 -9.92
N GLN A 230 9.12 -12.16 -9.62
CA GLN A 230 10.41 -11.72 -10.16
C GLN A 230 11.60 -12.56 -9.70
N ASN A 231 11.49 -13.24 -8.55
CA ASN A 231 12.56 -14.09 -8.02
C ASN A 231 12.67 -15.42 -8.76
N VAL A 232 11.57 -15.91 -9.33
CA VAL A 232 11.51 -17.21 -10.03
C VAL A 232 11.42 -17.08 -11.55
N ALA A 233 11.01 -15.92 -12.07
CA ALA A 233 10.79 -15.69 -13.48
C ALA A 233 12.06 -15.87 -14.32
N ASN A 234 11.96 -16.65 -15.39
CA ASN A 234 13.02 -16.75 -16.39
C ASN A 234 12.84 -15.72 -17.52
N LYS A 235 13.88 -15.51 -18.33
CA LYS A 235 13.87 -14.51 -19.41
C LYS A 235 12.79 -14.77 -20.47
N GLU A 236 12.51 -16.04 -20.79
CA GLU A 236 11.54 -16.41 -21.82
C GLU A 236 10.11 -16.08 -21.37
N GLN A 237 9.78 -16.34 -20.11
CA GLN A 237 8.49 -15.97 -19.51
C GLN A 237 8.30 -14.45 -19.46
N LEU A 238 9.35 -13.71 -19.08
CA LEU A 238 9.30 -12.25 -19.04
C LEU A 238 9.20 -11.63 -20.45
N GLN A 239 9.84 -12.23 -21.45
CA GLN A 239 9.70 -11.82 -22.84
C GLN A 239 8.29 -12.10 -23.36
N LEU A 240 7.71 -13.25 -23.02
CA LEU A 240 6.34 -13.58 -23.40
C LEU A 240 5.34 -12.54 -22.86
N LEU A 241 5.52 -12.08 -21.62
CA LEU A 241 4.74 -10.97 -21.08
C LEU A 241 4.88 -9.70 -21.93
N ALA A 242 6.12 -9.30 -22.24
CA ALA A 242 6.38 -8.10 -23.04
C ALA A 242 5.82 -8.17 -24.46
N ASP A 243 5.82 -9.35 -25.08
CA ASP A 243 5.29 -9.54 -26.43
C ASP A 243 3.75 -9.50 -26.48
N ASN A 244 3.09 -9.76 -25.34
CA ASN A 244 1.64 -9.85 -25.25
C ASN A 244 0.99 -8.69 -24.47
N HIS A 245 1.78 -7.89 -23.76
CA HIS A 245 1.34 -6.67 -23.10
C HIS A 245 1.85 -5.46 -23.87
N THR A 246 0.93 -4.67 -24.41
CA THR A 246 1.26 -3.36 -24.98
C THR A 246 0.84 -2.31 -23.97
N GLU A 247 1.81 -1.63 -23.37
CA GLU A 247 1.53 -0.49 -22.48
C GLU A 247 0.84 0.61 -23.27
N HIS A 248 -0.47 0.75 -23.08
CA HIS A 248 -1.22 1.85 -23.63
C HIS A 248 -1.07 3.07 -22.72
N LYS A 249 -0.91 4.25 -23.33
CA LYS A 249 -0.94 5.49 -22.56
C LYS A 249 -2.34 5.65 -21.97
N PHE A 250 -2.42 5.70 -20.64
CA PHE A 250 -3.68 5.95 -19.95
C PHE A 250 -4.26 7.32 -20.34
N GLU A 251 -5.50 7.31 -20.81
CA GLU A 251 -6.28 8.51 -21.10
C GLU A 251 -7.50 8.54 -20.18
N ASP A 252 -7.48 9.48 -19.26
CA ASP A 252 -8.52 9.61 -18.23
C ASP A 252 -9.83 10.16 -18.82
N ASN A 253 -10.97 9.65 -18.35
CA ASN A 253 -12.28 10.14 -18.77
C ASN A 253 -12.67 11.41 -18.00
N LEU A 254 -12.43 12.55 -18.64
CA LEU A 254 -12.74 13.87 -18.10
C LEU A 254 -14.14 14.40 -18.50
N THR A 255 -15.03 13.53 -19.01
CA THR A 255 -16.37 13.94 -19.47
C THR A 255 -17.26 14.42 -18.33
N ASP A 256 -17.16 13.80 -17.16
CA ASP A 256 -17.99 14.10 -15.99
C ASP A 256 -17.21 13.97 -14.67
N PRO A 257 -16.20 14.83 -14.42
CA PRO A 257 -15.35 14.72 -13.25
C PRO A 257 -16.13 15.07 -11.97
N PHE A 258 -15.99 14.22 -10.95
CA PHE A 258 -16.64 14.40 -9.64
C PHE A 258 -15.66 14.48 -8.47
N TRP A 259 -14.36 14.35 -8.76
CA TRP A 259 -13.28 14.37 -7.77
C TRP A 259 -12.67 15.76 -7.56
N GLY A 260 -12.99 16.75 -8.43
CA GLY A 260 -12.53 18.15 -8.34
C GLY A 260 -13.16 18.92 -7.20
#